data_AF-A0A8S0YTY1-F1
#
_entry.id   AF-A0A8S0YTY1-F1
#
_cell.length_a   1.000
_cell.length_b   1.000
_cell.length_c   1.000
_cell.angle_alpha   90.00
_cell.angle_beta   90.00
_cell.angle_gamma   90.00
#
_symmetry.space_group_name_H-M   'P 1'
#
loop_
_entity.id
_entity.type
_entity.pdbx_description
1 polymer ?
#
loop_
_entity_poly.entity_id
_entity_poly.type
_entity_poly.pdbx_seq_one_letter_code
_entity_poly.pdbx_strand_id
1 'polypeptide(L)'
;MVLRASGLFLIFMMTSAGSDGIDFTMNDDILLKALKDMSNQTKADTLNLPANASSIRENITDTFSCENRTYGYYADVDNECQVFHVCVPTQTPSGRNITYRYSFICPNETIFNQVINFPN
;
A
#
# COMPACT_ATOMS: atom_id res chain seq x y z
N MET A 1 -42.11 41.85 -12.86
CA MET A 1 -43.25 41.40 -12.05
C MET A 1 -42.95 39.96 -11.61
N VAL A 2 -42.03 39.74 -10.67
CA VAL A 2 -42.24 39.60 -9.21
C VAL A 2 -43.45 38.73 -8.86
N LEU A 3 -43.19 37.54 -8.32
CA LEU A 3 -43.84 36.87 -7.16
C LEU A 3 -43.40 35.36 -7.20
N ARG A 4 -42.88 34.68 -6.18
CA ARG A 4 -42.78 34.92 -4.73
C ARG A 4 -41.60 34.14 -4.14
N ALA A 5 -41.01 34.73 -3.10
CA ALA A 5 -40.10 34.11 -2.17
C ALA A 5 -40.73 32.92 -1.43
N SER A 6 -39.93 31.87 -1.17
CA SER A 6 -40.16 30.96 -0.05
C SER A 6 -38.98 31.08 0.91
N GLY A 7 -38.97 32.18 1.67
CA GLY A 7 -38.12 32.39 2.84
C GLY A 7 -38.64 31.58 4.04
N LEU A 8 -38.80 30.27 3.84
CA LEU A 8 -39.25 29.33 4.86
C LEU A 8 -38.14 28.31 5.16
N PHE A 9 -36.96 28.81 5.52
CA PHE A 9 -35.96 28.03 6.25
C PHE A 9 -35.52 28.87 7.45
N LEU A 10 -36.50 29.13 8.33
CA LEU A 10 -36.26 29.52 9.70
C LEU A 10 -35.35 28.45 10.33
N ILE A 11 -34.09 28.82 10.53
CA ILE A 11 -33.36 28.68 11.80
C ILE A 11 -33.92 27.58 12.71
N PHE A 12 -33.33 26.38 12.70
CA PHE A 12 -33.05 25.60 13.90
C PHE A 12 -32.23 24.34 13.56
N MET A 13 -31.07 24.19 14.20
CA MET A 13 -30.58 22.97 14.88
C MET A 13 -29.04 22.85 14.81
N MET A 14 -28.42 23.08 15.98
CA MET A 14 -27.33 22.27 16.54
C MET A 14 -25.98 22.27 15.78
N THR A 15 -24.99 23.07 16.19
CA THR A 15 -23.90 22.65 17.10
C THR A 15 -23.34 21.23 16.86
N SER A 16 -22.29 21.14 16.05
CA SER A 16 -21.00 20.46 16.31
C SER A 16 -20.43 19.88 15.01
N ALA A 17 -19.56 20.64 14.37
CA ALA A 17 -18.41 20.07 13.70
C ALA A 17 -17.27 21.00 14.08
N GLY A 18 -16.42 20.55 15.00
CA GLY A 18 -15.24 21.28 15.40
C GLY A 18 -14.50 21.69 14.15
N SER A 19 -14.38 23.00 13.93
CA SER A 19 -13.31 23.54 13.13
C SER A 19 -12.04 23.24 13.92
N ASP A 20 -11.48 22.05 13.77
CA ASP A 20 -10.06 21.87 14.05
C ASP A 20 -9.38 22.80 13.04
N GLY A 21 -9.10 24.02 13.50
CA GLY A 21 -8.25 24.94 12.78
C GLY A 21 -6.98 24.17 12.47
N ILE A 22 -6.73 23.90 11.20
CA ILE A 22 -5.38 23.55 10.78
C ILE A 22 -4.63 24.87 10.87
N ASP A 23 -4.09 25.13 12.05
CA ASP A 23 -3.13 26.19 12.31
C ASP A 23 -1.93 25.92 11.41
N PHE A 24 -1.85 26.63 10.28
CA PHE A 24 -0.65 26.61 9.44
C PHE A 24 0.39 27.53 10.07
N THR A 25 0.85 27.17 11.26
CA THR A 25 2.11 27.64 11.78
C THR A 25 3.17 26.68 11.23
N MET A 26 4.11 27.21 10.44
CA MET A 26 5.28 26.43 10.02
C MET A 26 6.17 26.20 11.24
N ASN A 27 5.82 25.18 12.02
CA ASN A 27 6.59 24.74 13.17
C ASN A 27 7.53 23.61 12.73
N ASP A 28 8.72 23.57 13.33
CA ASP A 28 9.73 22.53 13.11
C ASP A 28 9.16 21.10 13.27
N ASP A 29 8.07 20.97 14.04
CA ASP A 29 7.33 19.73 14.24
C ASP A 29 6.67 19.17 12.97
N ILE A 30 6.23 20.03 12.02
CA ILE A 30 5.65 19.58 10.75
C ILE A 30 6.74 19.05 9.82
N LEU A 31 7.88 19.73 9.74
CA LEU A 31 9.02 19.26 8.96
C LEU A 31 9.55 17.95 9.54
N LEU A 32 9.66 17.84 10.86
CA LEU A 32 10.12 16.63 11.52
C LEU A 32 9.11 15.48 11.39
N LYS A 33 7.80 15.78 11.41
CA LYS A 33 6.75 14.80 11.13
C LYS A 33 6.79 14.33 9.67
N ALA A 34 6.92 15.24 8.71
CA ALA A 34 7.06 14.88 7.30
C ALA A 34 8.34 14.07 7.03
N LEU A 35 9.48 14.44 7.63
CA LEU A 35 10.74 13.69 7.52
C LEU A 35 10.66 12.34 8.23
N LYS A 36 9.96 12.24 9.37
CA LYS A 36 9.68 10.96 10.02
C LYS A 36 8.74 10.10 9.20
N ASP A 37 7.71 10.66 8.60
CA ASP A 37 6.76 9.92 7.75
C ASP A 37 7.45 9.43 6.46
N MET A 38 8.37 10.23 5.91
CA MET A 38 9.26 9.83 4.81
C MET A 38 10.31 8.79 5.24
N SER A 39 10.79 8.85 6.48
CA SER A 39 11.73 7.87 7.04
C SER A 39 11.05 6.59 7.53
N ASN A 40 9.76 6.65 7.83
CA ASN A 40 8.95 5.53 8.30
C ASN A 40 8.33 4.76 7.15
N GLN A 41 8.79 5.02 5.91
CA GLN A 41 8.46 4.21 4.76
C GLN A 41 8.97 2.80 5.02
N THR A 42 8.05 1.94 5.44
CA THR A 42 8.37 0.58 5.80
C THR A 42 8.66 -0.19 4.53
N LYS A 43 9.53 -1.20 4.60
CA LYS A 43 9.76 -2.10 3.46
C LYS A 43 8.48 -2.85 3.06
N ALA A 44 7.47 -2.89 3.93
CA ALA A 44 6.13 -3.36 3.59
C ALA A 44 5.43 -2.45 2.57
N ASP A 45 5.68 -1.13 2.61
CA ASP A 45 5.10 -0.15 1.69
C ASP A 45 5.67 -0.29 0.27
N THR A 46 6.98 -0.57 0.14
CA THR A 46 7.60 -0.80 -1.19
C THR A 46 7.05 -2.05 -1.88
N LEU A 47 6.58 -3.01 -1.09
CA LEU A 47 5.93 -4.23 -1.53
C LEU A 47 4.41 -4.07 -1.70
N ASN A 48 3.81 -2.92 -1.36
CA ASN A 48 2.36 -2.69 -1.30
C ASN A 48 1.63 -3.74 -0.44
N LEU A 49 2.22 -4.15 0.68
CA LEU A 49 1.59 -5.08 1.61
C LEU A 49 0.50 -4.37 2.44
N PRO A 50 -0.43 -5.14 3.06
CA PRO A 50 -1.41 -4.57 3.98
C PRO A 50 -0.74 -3.82 5.15
N ALA A 51 -1.40 -2.79 5.68
CA ALA A 51 -0.88 -1.97 6.78
C ALA A 51 -0.55 -2.78 8.05
N ASN A 52 -1.17 -3.95 8.24
CA ASN A 52 -0.90 -4.85 9.37
C ASN A 52 0.26 -5.84 9.12
N ALA A 53 0.96 -5.76 7.99
CA ALA A 53 2.06 -6.68 7.66
C ALA A 53 3.20 -6.63 8.68
N SER A 54 3.52 -5.44 9.20
CA SER A 54 4.53 -5.26 10.25
C SER A 54 4.17 -5.95 11.56
N SER A 55 2.88 -6.20 11.83
CA SER A 55 2.43 -6.99 13.00
C SER A 55 2.58 -8.50 12.79
N ILE A 56 2.71 -8.95 11.54
CA ILE A 56 2.93 -10.35 11.18
C ILE A 56 4.43 -10.64 11.11
N ARG A 57 5.21 -9.70 10.55
CA ARG A 57 6.66 -9.78 10.42
C ARG A 57 7.27 -8.40 10.62
N GLU A 58 8.10 -8.25 11.64
CA GLU A 58 8.74 -6.97 11.96
C GLU A 58 9.83 -6.58 10.93
N ASN A 59 10.59 -7.57 10.44
CA ASN A 59 11.71 -7.33 9.52
C ASN A 59 11.40 -7.88 8.12
N ILE A 60 10.70 -7.08 7.32
CA ILE A 60 10.42 -7.38 5.92
C ILE A 60 11.58 -6.83 5.07
N THR A 61 12.13 -7.64 4.18
CA THR A 61 13.15 -7.24 3.21
C THR A 61 12.55 -7.13 1.80
N ASP A 62 13.14 -6.31 0.93
CA ASP A 62 12.70 -6.13 -0.46
C ASP A 62 13.90 -6.33 -1.39
N THR A 63 14.28 -7.58 -1.59
CA THR A 63 15.42 -8.04 -2.41
C THR A 63 14.97 -8.89 -3.59
N PHE A 64 13.74 -9.40 -3.55
CA PHE A 64 13.19 -10.28 -4.59
C PHE A 64 12.98 -9.55 -5.93
N SER A 65 13.46 -10.15 -7.02
CA SER A 65 13.26 -9.67 -8.39
C SER A 65 12.58 -10.71 -9.28
N CYS A 66 11.68 -10.22 -10.15
CA CYS A 66 11.07 -10.99 -11.23
C CYS A 66 11.94 -11.10 -12.50
N GLU A 67 13.18 -10.61 -12.45
CA GLU A 67 14.13 -10.73 -13.56
C GLU A 67 14.41 -12.21 -13.89
N ASN A 68 14.39 -12.56 -15.18
CA ASN A 68 14.59 -13.92 -15.68
C ASN A 68 13.61 -14.97 -15.12
N ARG A 69 12.45 -14.54 -14.62
CA ARG A 69 11.38 -15.42 -14.14
C ARG A 69 10.21 -15.41 -15.11
N THR A 70 9.62 -16.59 -15.35
CA THR A 70 8.37 -16.71 -16.10
C THR A 70 7.18 -16.34 -15.24
N TYR A 71 5.98 -16.33 -15.83
CA TYR A 71 4.76 -16.24 -15.05
C TYR A 71 4.74 -17.32 -13.96
N GLY A 72 4.45 -16.93 -12.72
CA GLY A 72 4.43 -17.88 -11.61
C GLY A 72 4.40 -17.23 -10.23
N TYR A 73 4.29 -18.10 -9.23
CA TYR A 73 4.32 -17.77 -7.81
C TYR A 73 5.66 -18.18 -7.24
N TYR A 74 6.32 -17.26 -6.54
CA TYR A 74 7.68 -17.44 -6.07
C TYR A 74 7.77 -17.19 -4.58
N ALA A 75 8.38 -18.13 -3.86
CA ALA A 75 8.67 -17.98 -2.44
C ALA A 75 9.80 -16.96 -2.23
N ASP A 76 9.62 -16.04 -1.29
CA ASP A 76 10.67 -15.12 -0.89
C ASP A 76 11.48 -15.72 0.27
N VAL A 77 12.65 -16.26 -0.06
CA VAL A 77 13.54 -16.92 0.90
C VAL A 77 14.18 -15.94 1.88
N ASP A 78 14.36 -14.68 1.50
CA ASP A 78 14.95 -13.64 2.37
C ASP A 78 13.95 -13.19 3.45
N ASN A 79 12.66 -13.49 3.23
CA ASN A 79 11.57 -13.30 4.17
C ASN A 79 11.05 -14.63 4.74
N GLU A 80 11.89 -15.67 4.80
CA GLU A 80 11.57 -16.98 5.40
C GLU A 80 10.31 -17.64 4.79
N CYS A 81 10.06 -17.39 3.50
CA CYS A 81 8.86 -17.82 2.77
C CYS A 81 7.54 -17.30 3.35
N GLN A 82 7.56 -16.38 4.31
CA GLN A 82 6.37 -15.72 4.86
C GLN A 82 5.82 -14.66 3.91
N VAL A 83 6.65 -14.16 3.00
CA VAL A 83 6.26 -13.34 1.85
C VAL A 83 6.40 -14.18 0.58
N PHE A 84 5.51 -13.96 -0.38
CA PHE A 84 5.63 -14.54 -1.71
C PHE A 84 5.24 -13.51 -2.78
N HIS A 85 5.73 -13.75 -4.00
CA HIS A 85 5.53 -12.83 -5.12
C HIS A 85 4.92 -13.53 -6.32
N VAL A 86 4.11 -12.79 -7.06
CA VAL A 86 3.59 -13.21 -8.37
C VAL A 86 4.27 -12.36 -9.44
N CYS A 87 4.97 -13.03 -10.36
CA CYS A 87 5.57 -12.37 -11.52
C CYS A 87 4.62 -12.52 -12.71
N VAL A 88 4.31 -11.42 -13.38
CA VAL A 88 3.43 -11.38 -14.56
C VAL A 88 4.16 -10.71 -15.72
N PRO A 89 4.86 -11.48 -16.57
CA PRO A 89 5.45 -10.96 -17.79
C PRO A 89 4.36 -10.49 -18.74
N THR A 90 4.51 -9.30 -19.29
CA THR A 90 3.62 -8.71 -20.28
C THR A 90 4.41 -7.83 -21.24
N GLN A 91 3.73 -7.35 -22.27
CA GLN A 91 4.33 -6.50 -23.28
C GLN A 91 3.56 -5.19 -23.37
N THR A 92 4.27 -4.06 -23.35
CA THR A 92 3.64 -2.76 -23.55
C THR A 92 3.09 -2.65 -24.98
N PRO A 93 2.17 -1.69 -25.26
CA PRO A 93 1.71 -1.43 -26.63
C PRO A 93 2.85 -1.11 -27.62
N SER A 94 4.00 -0.67 -27.11
CA SER A 94 5.21 -0.38 -27.90
C SER A 94 6.09 -1.62 -28.15
N GLY A 95 5.69 -2.81 -27.71
CA GLY A 95 6.47 -4.05 -27.88
C GLY A 95 7.55 -4.28 -26.82
N ARG A 96 7.64 -3.46 -25.76
CA ARG A 96 8.65 -3.62 -24.70
C ARG A 96 8.19 -4.66 -23.69
N ASN A 97 9.02 -5.66 -23.43
CA ASN A 97 8.77 -6.63 -22.36
C ASN A 97 8.90 -5.94 -21.00
N ILE A 98 7.89 -6.13 -20.15
CA ILE A 98 7.87 -5.67 -18.77
C ILE A 98 7.32 -6.81 -17.90
N THR A 99 7.73 -6.88 -16.64
CA THR A 99 7.21 -7.88 -15.71
C THR A 99 6.66 -7.18 -14.49
N TYR A 100 5.37 -7.35 -14.23
CA TYR A 100 4.76 -6.86 -13.00
C TYR A 100 5.06 -7.81 -11.85
N ARG A 101 5.37 -7.24 -10.68
CA ARG A 101 5.57 -7.95 -9.42
C ARG A 101 4.43 -7.58 -8.48
N TYR A 102 3.72 -8.58 -7.97
CA TYR A 102 2.76 -8.43 -6.88
C TYR A 102 3.27 -9.19 -5.67
N SER A 103 3.16 -8.61 -4.48
CA SER A 103 3.70 -9.19 -3.24
C SER A 103 2.58 -9.45 -2.26
N PHE A 104 2.70 -10.54 -1.52
CA PHE A 104 1.71 -11.00 -0.55
C PHE A 104 2.40 -11.52 0.70
N ILE A 105 1.75 -11.37 1.85
CA ILE A 105 2.22 -11.88 3.14
C ILE A 105 1.27 -12.97 3.63
N CYS A 106 1.84 -14.09 4.06
CA CYS A 106 1.13 -15.18 4.70
C CYS A 106 0.69 -14.78 6.12
N PRO A 107 -0.46 -15.28 6.63
CA PRO A 107 -0.82 -15.14 8.04
C PRO A 107 0.25 -15.67 9.00
N ASN A 108 0.13 -15.30 10.28
CA ASN A 108 1.05 -15.78 11.31
C ASN A 108 1.15 -17.32 11.31
N GLU A 109 2.36 -17.84 11.55
CA GLU A 109 2.67 -19.27 11.59
C GLU A 109 2.45 -20.05 10.27
N THR A 110 2.22 -19.35 9.15
CA THR A 110 2.10 -19.97 7.83
C THR A 110 3.18 -19.47 6.88
N ILE A 111 3.60 -20.35 5.97
CA ILE A 111 4.59 -20.04 4.93
C ILE A 111 4.07 -20.48 3.56
N PHE A 112 4.53 -19.79 2.52
CA PHE A 112 4.27 -20.18 1.14
C PHE A 112 5.20 -21.32 0.73
N ASN A 113 4.63 -22.39 0.18
CA ASN A 113 5.38 -23.49 -0.41
C ASN A 113 5.30 -23.42 -1.94
N GLN A 114 6.42 -23.08 -2.58
CA GLN A 114 6.51 -23.05 -4.04
C GLN A 114 6.62 -24.48 -4.58
N VAL A 115 5.49 -25.05 -5.00
CA VAL A 115 5.48 -26.34 -5.70
C VAL A 115 5.88 -26.13 -7.16
N ILE A 116 7.06 -26.62 -7.53
CA ILE A 116 7.51 -26.63 -8.93
C ILE A 116 6.99 -27.92 -9.57
N ASN A 117 5.85 -27.83 -10.27
CA ASN A 117 5.44 -28.91 -11.16
C ASN A 117 6.28 -28.82 -12.44
N PHE A 118 7.26 -29.71 -12.57
CA PHE A 118 7.94 -29.98 -13.83
C PHE A 118 7.14 -31.02 -14.62
N PRO A 119 6.40 -30.69 -15.69
CA PRO A 119 6.26 -31.62 -16.78
C PRO A 119 7.57 -31.57 -17.57
N ASN A 120 8.33 -32.67 -17.52
CA ASN A 120 9.46 -32.92 -18.43
C ASN A 120 9.02 -32.78 -19.89
#